data_AF-A0A139D126-F1
#
_entry.id   AF-A0A139D126-F1
#
_cell.length_a   1.000
_cell.length_b   1.000
_cell.length_c   1.000
_cell.angle_alpha   90.00
_cell.angle_beta   90.00
_cell.angle_gamma   90.00
#
_symmetry.space_group_name_H-M   'P 1'
#
loop_
_entity.id
_entity.type
_entity.pdbx_description
1 polymer ?
#
loop_
_entity_poly.entity_id
_entity_poly.type
_entity_poly.pdbx_seq_one_letter_code
_entity_poly.pdbx_strand_id
1 'polypeptide(L)' 'MGNYEIGLIGLSVMGQNLALNIARNHSIAVYNRTTSKTKDFMDNKVENQ' A
#
# COMPACT_ATOMS: atom_id res chain seq x y z
N MET A 1 13.54 11.51 2.62
CA MET A 1 12.69 10.46 3.23
C MET A 1 11.39 11.12 3.63
N GLY A 2 10.24 10.65 3.14
CA GLY A 2 8.93 11.18 3.58
C GLY A 2 8.57 10.62 4.95
N ASN A 3 8.00 11.45 5.84
CA ASN A 3 7.38 10.96 7.06
C ASN A 3 6.00 10.41 6.71
N TYR A 4 5.76 9.13 6.99
CA TYR A 4 4.47 8.49 6.85
C TYR A 4 3.92 8.19 8.25
N GLU A 5 2.63 8.45 8.46
CA GLU A 5 1.98 8.23 9.76
C GLU A 5 1.81 6.74 10.07
N ILE A 6 1.60 5.92 9.05
CA ILE A 6 1.30 4.50 9.19
C ILE A 6 2.22 3.66 8.29
N GLY A 7 2.66 2.52 8.81
CA GLY A 7 3.38 1.49 8.05
C GLY A 7 2.57 0.20 7.98
N LEU A 8 2.43 -0.37 6.79
CA LEU A 8 1.75 -1.65 6.58
C LEU A 8 2.67 -2.65 5.87
N ILE A 9 2.92 -3.78 6.54
CA ILE A 9 3.72 -4.89 6.00
C ILE A 9 2.79 -6.03 5.61
N GLY A 10 2.78 -6.38 4.33
CA GLY A 10 1.98 -7.46 3.76
C GLY A 10 0.90 -6.96 2.82
N LEU A 11 1.07 -7.20 1.52
CA LEU A 11 0.15 -6.75 0.45
C LEU A 11 -0.59 -7.93 -0.21
N SER A 12 -1.30 -8.71 0.61
CA SER A 12 -2.35 -9.63 0.12
C SER A 12 -3.65 -8.86 -0.17
N VAL A 13 -4.71 -9.55 -0.61
CA VAL A 13 -5.98 -8.91 -1.02
C VAL A 13 -6.57 -7.99 0.06
N MET A 14 -6.61 -8.45 1.32
CA MET A 14 -7.12 -7.64 2.44
C MET A 14 -6.20 -6.45 2.76
N GLY A 15 -4.88 -6.68 2.80
CA GLY A 15 -3.89 -5.65 3.13
C GLY A 15 -3.88 -4.50 2.11
N GLN A 16 -4.07 -4.81 0.83
CA GLN A 16 -4.22 -3.81 -0.23
C GLN A 16 -5.45 -2.93 -0.01
N ASN A 17 -6.62 -3.51 0.26
CA ASN A 17 -7.84 -2.74 0.49
C ASN A 17 -7.75 -1.88 1.76
N LEU A 18 -7.13 -2.41 2.82
CA LEU A 18 -6.90 -1.66 4.05
C LEU A 18 -5.96 -0.47 3.78
N ALA A 19 -4.86 -0.67 3.06
CA ALA A 19 -3.93 0.39 2.70
C ALA A 19 -4.62 1.51 1.91
N LEU A 20 -5.47 1.17 0.94
CA LEU A 20 -6.25 2.16 0.17
C LEU A 20 -7.28 2.89 1.02
N ASN A 21 -7.89 2.21 2.00
CA ASN A 21 -8.82 2.86 2.92
C ASN A 21 -8.11 3.89 3.81
N ILE A 22 -6.94 3.53 4.35
CA ILE A 22 -6.12 4.40 5.19
C ILE A 22 -5.59 5.59 4.37
N ALA A 23 -5.12 5.34 3.14
CA ALA A 23 -4.57 6.36 2.25
C ALA A 23 -5.54 7.52 1.93
N ARG A 24 -6.85 7.35 2.15
CA ARG A 24 -7.85 8.42 1.98
C ARG A 24 -7.72 9.55 2.99
N ASN A 25 -7.25 9.24 4.21
CA ASN A 25 -7.21 10.21 5.31
C ASN A 25 -5.82 10.33 5.96
N HIS A 26 -4.91 9.38 5.71
CA HIS A 26 -3.59 9.34 6.33
C HIS A 26 -2.51 8.90 5.34
N SER A 27 -1.29 9.39 5.57
CA SER A 27 -0.11 8.96 4.84
C SER A 27 0.33 7.57 5.29
N ILE A 28 0.45 6.63 4.33
CA ILE A 28 0.82 5.24 4.60
C ILE A 28 1.99 4.78 3.72
N ALA A 29 2.97 4.13 4.36
CA ALA A 29 4.03 3.38 3.68
C ALA A 29 3.68 1.90 3.65
N VAL A 30 3.85 1.25 2.50
CA VAL A 30 3.59 -0.18 2.34
C VAL A 30 4.86 -0.94 1.98
N TYR A 31 5.00 -2.14 2.54
CA TYR A 31 6.08 -3.06 2.22
C TYR A 31 5.57 -4.48 2.10
N ASN A 32 6.15 -5.26 1.20
CA ASN A 32 5.89 -6.69 1.10
C ASN A 32 7.18 -7.42 0.79
N ARG A 33 7.40 -8.58 1.44
CA ARG A 33 8.59 -9.41 1.25
C ARG A 33 8.85 -9.71 -0.23
N THR A 34 7.79 -10.05 -0.96
CA THR A 34 7.87 -10.26 -2.42
C THR A 34 7.64 -8.93 -3.10
N THR A 35 8.68 -8.39 -3.74
CA THR A 35 8.67 -7.07 -4.40
C THR A 35 7.65 -6.96 -5.52
N SER A 36 7.40 -8.04 -6.27
CA SER A 36 6.39 -8.06 -7.33
C SER A 36 5.00 -7.71 -6.82
N LYS A 37 4.62 -8.14 -5.61
CA LYS A 37 3.32 -7.79 -5.01
C LYS A 37 3.17 -6.30 -4.71
N THR A 38 4.26 -5.65 -4.31
CA THR A 38 4.27 -4.20 -4.12
C THR A 38 4.12 -3.48 -5.46
N LYS A 39 4.85 -3.94 -6.49
CA LYS A 39 4.75 -3.38 -7.83
C LYS A 39 3.35 -3.56 -8.43
N ASP A 40 2.82 -4.79 -8.39
CA ASP A 40 1.47 -5.10 -8.87
C ASP A 40 0.42 -4.23 -8.17
N PHE A 41 0.56 -3.98 -6.86
CA PHE A 41 -0.34 -3.11 -6.11
C PHE A 41 -0.27 -1.65 -6.58
N MET A 42 0.93 -1.09 -6.77
CA MET A 42 1.09 0.27 -7.28
C MET A 42 0.51 0.42 -8.69
N ASP A 43 0.92 -0.45 -9.61
CA ASP A 43 0.56 -0.37 -11.03
C ASP A 43 -0.94 -0.64 -11.28
N ASN A 44 -1.56 -1.57 -10.53
CA ASN A 44 -2.94 -1.99 -10.82
C ASN A 44 -4.00 -1.40 -9.91
N LYS A 45 -3.67 -1.05 -8.65
CA LYS A 45 -4.66 -0.65 -7.63
C LYS A 45 -4.55 0.80 -7.20
N VAL A 46 -3.37 1.42 -7.33
CA VAL A 46 -3.16 2.82 -6.96
C VAL A 46 -3.31 3.72 -8.19
N GLU A 47 -2.68 3.39 -9.32
CA GLU A 47 -2.79 4.21 -10.55
C GLU A 47 -4.18 4.18 -11.20
N ASN A 48 -4.98 3.14 -10.93
CA ASN A 48 -6.34 2.99 -11.47
C ASN A 48 -7.47 3.38 -10.48
N GLN A 49 -7.17 4.19 -9.45
CA GLN A 49 -8.16 4.77 -8.54
C GLN A 49 -8.46 6.23 -8.87
#